data_AF-A0AAD7VRC8-F1
#
_entry.id   AF-A0AAD7VRC8-F1
#
_cell.length_a   1.000
_cell.length_b   1.000
_cell.length_c   1.000
_cell.angle_alpha   90.00
_cell.angle_beta   90.00
_cell.angle_gamma   90.00
#
_symmetry.space_group_name_H-M   'P 1'
#
loop_
_entity.id
_entity.type
_entity.pdbx_description
1 polymer ?
#
loop_
_entity_poly.entity_id
_entity_poly.type
_entity_poly.pdbx_seq_one_letter_code
_entity_poly.pdbx_strand_id
1 'polypeptide(L)' 'MLLAISLAELGPKHGLLAFSLHPGVISTNLANHLDWSVDFGGLRKTDRMLGNQEGWTGFDFQPLERGVATHISTALLVG' A
#
# COMPACT_ATOMS: atom_id res chain seq x y z
N MET A 1 -7.84 3.28 -5.48
CA MET A 1 -8.54 2.00 -5.20
C MET A 1 -9.54 1.55 -6.27
N LEU A 2 -9.58 2.16 -7.46
CA LEU A 2 -10.60 1.79 -8.47
C LEU A 2 -10.34 0.44 -9.17
N LEU A 3 -9.07 0.04 -9.32
CA LEU A 3 -8.71 -1.21 -10.00
C LEU A 3 -9.26 -2.46 -9.29
N ALA A 4 -9.15 -2.54 -7.96
CA ALA A 4 -9.65 -3.67 -7.19
C ALA A 4 -11.18 -3.77 -7.27
N ILE A 5 -11.89 -2.65 -7.34
CA ILE A 5 -13.34 -2.60 -7.51
C ILE A 5 -13.72 -3.16 -8.89
N SER A 6 -13.10 -2.65 -9.96
CA SER A 6 -13.37 -3.15 -11.31
C SER A 6 -13.04 -4.63 -11.48
N LEU A 7 -12.01 -5.14 -10.78
CA LEU A 7 -11.67 -6.56 -10.78
C LEU A 7 -12.69 -7.40 -9.99
N ALA A 8 -13.19 -6.89 -8.87
CA ALA A 8 -14.24 -7.52 -8.07
C ALA A 8 -15.58 -7.59 -8.83
N GLU A 9 -15.86 -6.65 -9.73
CA GLU A 9 -17.06 -6.67 -10.59
C GLU A 9 -16.96 -7.73 -11.71
N LEU A 10 -15.74 -8.03 -12.18
CA LEU A 10 -15.48 -9.07 -13.19
C LEU A 10 -15.41 -10.47 -12.56
N GLY A 11 -15.01 -10.54 -11.29
CA GLY A 11 -14.72 -11.75 -10.53
C GLY A 11 -15.85 -12.78 -10.39
N PRO A 12 -17.15 -12.43 -10.26
CA PRO A 12 -18.23 -13.41 -10.06
C PRO A 12 -18.38 -14.40 -11.20
N LYS A 13 -18.00 -14.00 -12.43
CA LYS A 13 -18.00 -14.88 -13.62
C LYS A 13 -16.85 -15.90 -13.63
N HIS A 14 -15.83 -15.67 -12.81
CA HIS A 14 -14.59 -16.45 -12.78
C HIS A 14 -14.25 -17.00 -11.39
N GLY A 15 -15.14 -16.84 -10.40
CA GLY A 15 -14.91 -17.24 -9.02
C GLY A 15 -13.78 -16.48 -8.31
N LEU A 16 -13.49 -15.25 -8.73
CA LEU A 16 -12.39 -14.44 -8.20
C LEU A 16 -12.89 -13.36 -7.23
N LEU A 17 -12.17 -13.18 -6.13
CA LEU A 17 -12.32 -12.06 -5.21
C LEU A 17 -11.13 -11.13 -5.36
N ALA A 18 -11.36 -9.82 -5.29
CA ALA A 18 -10.31 -8.81 -5.40
C ALA A 18 -10.36 -7.85 -4.22
N PHE A 19 -9.20 -7.62 -3.61
CA PHE A 19 -9.04 -6.75 -2.46
C PHE A 19 -7.86 -5.81 -2.68
N SER A 20 -7.99 -4.57 -2.21
CA SER A 20 -6.88 -3.62 -2.15
C SER A 20 -6.39 -3.55 -0.72
N LEU A 21 -5.14 -3.97 -0.49
CA LEU A 21 -4.51 -3.94 0.83
C LEU A 21 -3.35 -2.96 0.84
N HIS A 22 -3.27 -2.17 1.89
CA HIS A 22 -2.15 -1.29 2.16
C HIS A 22 -1.45 -1.79 3.43
N PRO A 23 -0.19 -2.25 3.37
CA PRO A 23 0.54 -2.77 4.54
C PRO A 23 0.98 -1.68 5.54
N GLY A 24 0.59 -0.42 5.31
CA GLY A 24 1.23 0.74 5.94
C GLY A 24 2.56 1.07 5.28
N VAL A 25 3.33 1.94 5.92
CA VAL A 25 4.67 2.32 5.43
C VAL A 25 5.67 1.23 5.80
N ILE A 26 6.26 0.60 4.80
CA ILE A 26 7.30 -0.42 4.95
C ILE A 26 8.51 -0.08 4.09
N SER A 27 9.70 -0.44 4.56
CA SER A 27 10.91 -0.34 3.74
C SER A 27 10.98 -1.52 2.78
N THR A 28 11.27 -1.25 1.52
CA THR A 28 11.42 -2.27 0.47
C THR A 28 12.66 -1.97 -0.35
N ASN A 29 13.18 -2.96 -1.08
CA ASN A 29 14.34 -2.74 -1.96
C ASN A 29 14.07 -1.75 -3.11
N LEU A 30 12.81 -1.40 -3.40
CA LEU A 30 12.47 -0.33 -4.34
C LEU A 30 13.05 1.03 -3.91
N ALA A 31 13.22 1.22 -2.60
CA ALA A 31 13.88 2.38 -2.01
C ALA A 31 15.29 2.65 -2.58
N ASN A 32 15.98 1.60 -3.02
CA ASN A 32 17.34 1.70 -3.54
C ASN A 32 17.39 2.34 -4.94
N HIS A 33 16.23 2.54 -5.57
CA HIS A 33 16.10 3.13 -6.90
C HIS A 33 15.54 4.56 -6.86
N LEU A 34 15.38 5.14 -5.67
CA LEU A 34 14.86 6.49 -5.47
C LEU A 34 15.97 7.44 -5.04
N ASP A 35 15.91 8.69 -5.50
CA ASP A 35 16.71 9.78 -4.96
C ASP A 35 15.92 10.47 -3.85
N TRP A 36 16.18 10.02 -2.62
CA TRP A 36 15.52 10.52 -1.42
C TRP A 36 15.71 12.02 -1.16
N SER A 37 16.70 12.66 -1.79
CA SER A 37 16.89 14.12 -1.68
C SER A 37 15.81 14.92 -2.41
N VAL A 38 15.16 14.33 -3.41
CA VAL A 38 14.12 14.99 -4.24
C VAL A 38 12.77 14.27 -4.18
N ASP A 39 12.76 12.94 -4.18
CA ASP A 39 11.55 12.13 -4.32
C ASP A 39 10.63 12.23 -3.09
N PHE A 40 11.19 12.42 -1.89
CA PHE A 40 10.40 12.62 -0.66
C PHE A 40 9.65 13.95 -0.64
N GLY A 41 10.15 14.95 -1.37
CA GLY A 41 9.45 16.23 -1.54
C GLY A 41 8.19 16.06 -2.39
N GLY A 42 8.31 15.34 -3.51
CA GLY A 42 7.19 15.01 -4.39
C GLY A 42 6.12 14.16 -3.69
N LEU A 43 6.54 13.12 -2.96
CA LEU A 43 5.64 12.25 -2.21
C LEU A 43 4.81 13.04 -1.18
N ARG A 44 5.47 13.85 -0.34
CA ARG A 44 4.79 14.69 0.67
C ARG A 44 3.82 15.70 0.05
N LYS A 45 4.16 16.27 -1.12
CA LYS A 45 3.25 17.18 -1.84
C LYS A 45 2.00 16.44 -2.29
N THR A 46 2.15 15.24 -2.84
CA THR A 46 1.04 14.39 -3.25
C THR A 46 0.16 14.02 -2.06
N ASP A 47 0.75 13.61 -0.93
CA ASP A 47 -0.01 13.27 0.28
C ASP A 47 -0.82 14.47 0.78
N ARG A 48 -0.26 15.68 0.78
CA ARG A 48 -1.00 16.90 1.12
C ARG A 48 -2.15 17.18 0.14
N MET A 49 -1.93 17.01 -1.16
CA MET A 49 -2.95 17.22 -2.19
C MET A 49 -4.12 16.25 -2.03
N LEU A 50 -3.85 15.02 -1.56
CA LEU A 50 -4.85 13.99 -1.31
C LEU A 50 -5.48 14.08 0.08
N GLY A 51 -4.98 14.94 0.97
CA GLY A 51 -5.47 15.05 2.35
C GLY A 51 -4.93 13.96 3.29
N ASN A 52 -3.88 13.25 2.91
CA ASN A 52 -3.27 12.17 3.68
C ASN A 52 -2.40 12.73 4.82
N GLN A 53 -2.58 12.23 6.04
CA GLN A 53 -1.92 12.72 7.25
C GLN A 53 -0.38 12.73 7.14
N GLU A 54 0.17 11.77 6.40
CA GLU A 54 1.60 11.57 6.12
C GLU A 54 2.27 12.80 5.50
N GLY A 55 1.50 13.64 4.79
CA GLY A 55 1.96 14.91 4.24
C GLY A 55 2.34 15.96 5.30
N TRP A 56 1.85 15.82 6.53
CA TRP A 56 2.07 16.74 7.66
C TRP A 56 2.85 16.12 8.81
N THR A 57 2.55 14.88 9.19
CA THR A 57 3.17 14.23 10.36
C THR A 57 4.40 13.41 10.02
N GLY A 58 4.68 13.19 8.73
CA GLY A 58 5.70 12.24 8.29
C GLY A 58 5.20 10.79 8.32
N PHE A 59 6.09 9.87 7.97
CA PHE A 59 5.76 8.46 7.79
C PHE A 59 6.08 7.63 9.04
N ASP A 60 5.13 6.81 9.48
CA ASP A 60 5.30 5.84 10.57
C ASP A 60 5.66 4.47 9.99
N PHE A 61 6.94 4.13 10.03
CA PHE A 61 7.45 2.88 9.46
C PHE A 61 7.09 1.69 10.35
N GLN A 62 6.40 0.72 9.76
CA GLN A 62 6.11 -0.53 10.44
C GLN A 62 7.40 -1.34 10.66
N PRO A 63 7.56 -2.00 11.82
CA PRO A 63 8.62 -2.97 12.04
C PRO A 63 8.58 -4.08 10.99
N LEU A 64 9.75 -4.61 10.63
CA LEU A 64 9.90 -5.60 9.56
C LEU A 64 9.02 -6.84 9.77
N GLU A 65 8.88 -7.25 11.04
CA GLU A 65 8.09 -8.40 11.47
C GLU A 65 6.59 -8.21 11.20
N ARG A 66 6.11 -6.96 11.18
CA ARG A 66 4.70 -6.63 10.91
C ARG A 66 4.40 -6.51 9.42
N GLY A 67 5.39 -6.16 8.60
CA GLY A 67 5.25 -6.16 7.13
C GLY A 67 4.96 -7.56 6.55
N VAL A 68 5.42 -8.62 7.22
CA VAL A 68 5.12 -10.02 6.89
C VAL A 68 3.66 -10.37 7.21
N ALA A 69 3.04 -9.72 8.21
CA ALA A 69 1.67 -10.03 8.63
C ALA A 69 0.63 -9.70 7.55
N THR A 70 0.85 -8.70 6.70
CA THR A 70 -0.05 -8.41 5.56
C THR A 70 -0.04 -9.55 4.52
N HIS A 71 1.08 -10.26 4.35
CA HIS A 71 1.17 -11.46 3.52
C HIS A 71 0.54 -12.70 4.19
N ILE A 72 0.58 -12.80 5.53
CA ILE A 72 0.08 -13.97 6.26
C ILE A 72 -1.44 -13.91 6.47
N SER A 73 -2.01 -12.75 6.82
CA SER A 73 -3.46 -12.62 7.02
C SER A 73 -4.28 -12.81 5.73
N THR A 74 -3.65 -12.68 4.56
CA THR A 74 -4.26 -12.93 3.25
C THR A 74 -4.35 -14.41 2.90
N ALA A 75 -3.41 -15.25 3.35
CA ALA A 75 -3.49 -16.69 3.15
C ALA A 75 -4.61 -17.33 4.00
N LEU A 76 -4.91 -16.77 5.18
CA LEU A 76 -5.91 -17.30 6.11
C LEU A 76 -7.36 -16.94 5.75
N LEU A 77 -7.58 -15.93 4.90
CA LEU A 77 -8.92 -15.53 4.45
C LEU A 77 -9.42 -16.28 3.19
N VAL A 78 -8.69 -17.32 2.77
CA VAL A 78 -9.07 -18.24 1.68
C VAL A 78 -9.13 -19.70 2.21
N GLY A 79 -9.69 -19.88 3.41
CA GLY A 79 -9.99 -21.18 4.02
C GLY A 79 -11.48 -21.35 4.26
#